data_AF-A0A212IMI4-F1
#
_entry.id   AF-A0A212IMI4-F1
#
_cell.length_a   1.000
_cell.length_b   1.000
_cell.length_c   1.000
_cell.angle_alpha   90.00
_cell.angle_beta   90.00
_cell.angle_gamma   90.00
#
_symmetry.space_group_name_H-M   'P 1'
#
loop_
_entity.id
_entity.type
_entity.pdbx_description
1 polymer ?
#
loop_
_entity_poly.entity_id
_entity_poly.type
_entity_poly.pdbx_seq_one_letter_code
_entity_poly.pdbx_strand_id
1 'polypeptide(L)'
;MLSVGFLSAGDILANTPEQVITAFQRDYKYWNDQSFQRNQNYGKQEVMLLAQKGWNELLNKYTKPGFQGEPIAFGSESSHDPEQENIISVQITEKVATVTTRLSRQYYSPIYEYQLSKENDTWYLSQIFLVDDDGKYPSL
;
A
#
# COMPACT_ATOMS: atom_id res chain seq x y z
N MET A 1 -14.59 4.74 -36.35
CA MET A 1 -13.15 4.58 -36.04
C MET A 1 -13.05 4.06 -34.62
N LEU A 2 -12.71 2.79 -34.44
CA LEU A 2 -12.43 2.20 -33.13
C LEU A 2 -10.98 2.53 -32.81
N SER A 3 -10.76 3.48 -31.90
CA SER A 3 -9.42 3.73 -31.36
C SER A 3 -9.15 2.66 -30.31
N VAL A 4 -8.32 1.69 -30.66
CA VAL A 4 -7.83 0.68 -29.71
C VAL A 4 -6.76 1.38 -28.88
N GLY A 5 -7.12 1.76 -27.65
CA GLY A 5 -6.16 2.28 -26.68
C GLY A 5 -5.19 1.17 -26.28
N PHE A 6 -3.90 1.40 -26.52
CA PHE A 6 -2.82 0.56 -26.03
C PHE A 6 -2.80 0.64 -24.50
N LEU A 7 -3.09 -0.46 -23.80
CA LEU A 7 -2.80 -0.59 -22.38
C LEU A 7 -1.29 -0.77 -22.24
N SER A 8 -0.65 0.14 -21.50
CA SER A 8 0.75 0.02 -21.11
C SER A 8 0.87 -1.06 -20.04
N ALA A 9 1.91 -1.89 -20.11
CA ALA A 9 2.24 -2.81 -19.03
C ALA A 9 2.65 -1.98 -17.80
N GLY A 10 1.72 -1.81 -16.85
CA GLY A 10 1.92 -1.00 -15.65
C GLY A 10 0.62 -0.48 -15.03
N ASP A 11 -0.48 -0.46 -15.79
CA ASP A 11 -1.75 0.03 -15.28
C ASP A 11 -2.32 -0.93 -14.23
N ILE A 12 -2.56 -0.43 -13.02
CA ILE A 12 -3.35 -1.16 -12.03
C ILE A 12 -4.76 -1.31 -12.64
N LEU A 13 -5.15 -2.52 -13.01
CA LEU A 13 -6.52 -2.86 -13.43
C LEU A 13 -7.54 -2.77 -12.26
N ALA A 14 -7.26 -1.98 -11.22
CA ALA A 14 -8.12 -1.77 -10.08
C ALA A 14 -9.03 -0.57 -10.36
N ASN A 15 -10.31 -0.86 -10.52
CA ASN A 15 -11.33 0.14 -10.82
C ASN A 15 -12.04 0.65 -9.55
N THR A 16 -11.81 0.00 -8.40
CA THR A 16 -12.41 0.39 -7.11
C THR A 16 -11.34 0.60 -6.04
N PRO A 17 -11.62 1.40 -4.99
CA PRO A 17 -10.71 1.59 -3.87
C PRO A 17 -10.25 0.27 -3.23
N GLU A 18 -11.16 -0.68 -3.04
CA GLU A 18 -10.88 -1.99 -2.44
C GLU A 18 -9.87 -2.81 -3.27
N GLN A 19 -10.02 -2.75 -4.60
CA GLN A 19 -9.09 -3.42 -5.50
C GLN A 19 -7.70 -2.78 -5.44
N VAL A 20 -7.63 -1.44 -5.33
CA VAL A 20 -6.36 -0.73 -5.15
C VAL A 20 -5.69 -1.16 -3.84
N ILE A 21 -6.44 -1.19 -2.73
CA ILE A 21 -5.89 -1.56 -1.42
C ILE A 21 -5.45 -3.02 -1.38
N THR A 22 -6.26 -3.94 -1.91
CA THR A 22 -5.89 -5.37 -1.99
C THR A 22 -4.62 -5.58 -2.83
N ALA A 23 -4.50 -4.84 -3.94
CA ALA A 23 -3.30 -4.90 -4.77
C ALA A 23 -2.09 -4.30 -4.04
N PHE A 24 -2.25 -3.16 -3.37
CA PHE A 24 -1.20 -2.54 -2.57
C PHE A 24 -0.70 -3.47 -1.46
N GLN A 25 -1.59 -4.09 -0.68
CA GLN A 25 -1.23 -5.02 0.39
C GLN A 25 -0.41 -6.20 -0.13
N ARG A 26 -0.79 -6.76 -1.28
CA ARG A 26 -0.06 -7.86 -1.92
C ARG A 26 1.36 -7.44 -2.31
N ASP A 27 1.48 -6.30 -2.98
CA ASP A 27 2.76 -5.82 -3.47
C ASP A 27 3.65 -5.32 -2.32
N TYR A 28 3.05 -4.72 -1.28
CA TYR A 28 3.72 -4.37 -0.02
C TYR A 28 4.29 -5.60 0.66
N LYS A 29 3.48 -6.66 0.83
CA LYS A 29 3.94 -7.92 1.42
C LYS A 29 5.14 -8.49 0.66
N TYR A 30 5.03 -8.54 -0.67
CA TYR A 30 6.14 -9.02 -1.49
C TYR A 30 7.41 -8.19 -1.28
N TRP A 31 7.29 -6.86 -1.27
CA TRP A 31 8.41 -5.96 -0.99
C TRP A 31 9.01 -6.18 0.42
N ASN A 32 8.17 -6.30 1.44
CA ASN A 32 8.57 -6.54 2.82
C ASN A 32 9.36 -7.86 2.91
N ASP A 33 8.79 -8.94 2.40
CA ASP A 33 9.34 -10.29 2.52
C ASP A 33 10.69 -10.38 1.78
N GLN A 34 10.80 -9.77 0.59
CA GLN A 34 12.07 -9.66 -0.13
C GLN A 34 13.12 -8.83 0.61
N SER A 35 12.71 -7.70 1.20
CA SER A 35 13.62 -6.81 1.94
C SER A 35 14.12 -7.49 3.22
N PHE A 36 13.24 -8.16 3.95
CA PHE A 36 13.58 -8.93 5.14
C PHE A 36 14.50 -10.11 4.80
N GLN A 37 14.21 -10.87 3.75
CA GLN A 37 15.06 -11.98 3.30
C GLN A 37 16.47 -11.51 2.93
N ARG A 38 16.61 -10.36 2.25
CA ARG A 38 17.92 -9.78 1.94
C ARG A 38 18.66 -9.34 3.20
N ASN A 39 17.97 -8.79 4.19
CA ASN A 39 18.57 -8.39 5.47
C ASN A 39 19.21 -9.56 6.24
N GLN A 40 18.77 -10.79 5.97
CA GLN A 40 19.39 -11.99 6.55
C GLN A 40 20.70 -12.40 5.85
N ASN A 41 20.93 -11.96 4.61
CA ASN A 41 21.95 -12.50 3.72
C ASN A 41 23.01 -11.47 3.27
N TYR A 42 22.73 -10.17 3.39
CA TYR A 42 23.57 -9.09 2.86
C TYR A 42 23.88 -8.02 3.91
N GLY A 43 24.80 -7.10 3.58
CA GLY A 43 25.15 -5.97 4.44
C GLY A 43 23.99 -4.97 4.56
N LYS A 44 23.73 -4.49 5.79
CA LYS A 44 22.58 -3.62 6.12
C LYS A 44 22.42 -2.41 5.19
N GLN A 45 23.51 -1.73 4.83
CA GLN A 45 23.44 -0.52 4.00
C GLN A 45 22.92 -0.81 2.59
N GLU A 46 23.40 -1.87 1.95
CA GLU A 46 22.95 -2.28 0.62
C GLU A 46 21.48 -2.70 0.64
N VAL A 47 21.07 -3.44 1.67
CA VAL A 47 19.68 -3.87 1.85
C VAL A 47 18.74 -2.67 1.96
N MET A 48 19.10 -1.67 2.76
CA MET A 48 18.27 -0.46 2.91
C MET A 48 18.14 0.32 1.59
N LEU A 49 19.21 0.41 0.78
CA LEU A 49 19.14 1.04 -0.54
C LEU A 49 18.19 0.30 -1.50
N LEU A 50 18.27 -1.04 -1.53
CA LEU A 50 17.40 -1.86 -2.37
C LEU A 50 15.94 -1.83 -1.89
N ALA A 51 15.73 -1.87 -0.57
CA ALA A 51 14.41 -1.75 0.03
C ALA A 51 13.80 -0.37 -0.28
N GLN A 52 14.56 0.72 -0.14
CA GLN A 52 14.08 2.06 -0.49
C GLN A 52 13.72 2.18 -1.97
N LYS A 53 14.52 1.59 -2.86
CA LYS A 53 14.19 1.56 -4.29
C LYS A 53 12.85 0.86 -4.55
N GLY A 54 12.65 -0.32 -3.97
CA GLY A 54 11.38 -1.06 -4.10
C GLY A 54 10.19 -0.30 -3.49
N TRP A 55 10.40 0.39 -2.38
CA TRP A 55 9.38 1.26 -1.78
C TRP A 55 8.98 2.39 -2.72
N ASN A 56 9.95 3.07 -3.33
CA ASN A 56 9.68 4.13 -4.30
C ASN A 56 8.93 3.61 -5.53
N GLU A 57 9.22 2.38 -5.98
CA GLU A 57 8.47 1.72 -7.07
C GLU A 57 7.00 1.46 -6.67
N LEU A 58 6.74 1.03 -5.43
CA LEU A 58 5.38 0.92 -4.90
C LEU A 58 4.68 2.27 -4.85
N LEU A 59 5.32 3.30 -4.28
CA LEU A 59 4.73 4.63 -4.20
C LEU A 59 4.38 5.16 -5.60
N ASN A 60 5.29 5.04 -6.57
CA ASN A 60 5.03 5.46 -7.95
C ASN A 60 3.87 4.72 -8.60
N LYS A 61 3.62 3.46 -8.20
CA LYS A 61 2.53 2.65 -8.73
C LYS A 61 1.17 3.03 -8.14
N TYR A 62 1.11 3.30 -6.83
CA TYR A 62 -0.15 3.43 -6.10
C TYR A 62 -0.53 4.87 -5.73
N THR A 63 0.41 5.81 -5.75
CA THR A 63 0.21 7.20 -5.31
C THR A 63 0.34 8.17 -6.48
N LYS A 64 0.08 9.46 -6.23
CA LYS A 64 0.26 10.49 -7.25
C LYS A 64 1.75 10.73 -7.57
N PRO A 65 2.08 11.13 -8.82
CA PRO A 65 3.45 11.48 -9.17
C PRO A 65 4.07 12.49 -8.19
N GLY A 66 5.28 12.19 -7.73
CA GLY A 66 6.03 13.06 -6.81
C GLY A 66 5.68 12.89 -5.33
N PHE A 67 4.75 11.99 -4.97
CA PHE A 67 4.45 11.66 -3.59
C PHE A 67 5.72 11.22 -2.84
N GLN A 68 5.88 11.71 -1.61
CA GLN A 68 6.96 11.35 -0.71
C GLN A 68 6.34 10.58 0.46
N GLY A 69 6.72 9.31 0.60
CA GLY A 69 6.26 8.50 1.71
C GLY A 69 7.13 8.66 2.96
N GLU A 70 6.66 8.03 4.04
CA GLU A 70 7.36 7.89 5.30
C GLU A 70 8.64 7.03 5.15
N PRO A 71 9.59 7.12 6.11
CA PRO A 71 10.76 6.26 6.15
C PRO A 71 10.40 4.77 6.16
N ILE A 72 11.17 3.97 5.44
CA ILE A 72 10.89 2.54 5.33
C ILE A 72 11.18 1.78 6.63
N ALA A 73 10.30 0.83 6.93
CA ALA A 73 10.54 -0.25 7.87
C ALA A 73 9.99 -1.55 7.28
N PHE A 74 10.73 -2.64 7.45
CA PHE A 74 10.31 -3.98 7.04
C PHE A 74 10.72 -4.99 8.12
N GLY A 75 10.00 -6.10 8.20
CA GLY A 75 10.18 -7.09 9.26
C GLY A 75 9.84 -8.50 8.82
N SER A 76 10.01 -9.47 9.73
CA SER A 76 9.66 -10.87 9.48
C SER A 76 8.17 -11.09 9.24
N GLU A 77 7.34 -10.21 9.80
CA GLU A 77 5.89 -10.20 9.58
C GLU A 77 5.52 -8.87 8.91
N SER A 78 4.98 -8.94 7.70
CA SER A 78 4.51 -7.75 6.97
C SER A 78 3.41 -7.03 7.74
N SER A 79 3.52 -5.71 7.86
CA SER A 79 2.45 -4.87 8.45
C SER A 79 1.18 -4.88 7.62
N HIS A 80 1.29 -5.18 6.33
CA HIS A 80 0.17 -5.32 5.41
C HIS A 80 0.27 -6.67 4.72
N ASP A 81 -0.48 -7.65 5.23
CA ASP A 81 -0.58 -8.99 4.66
C ASP A 81 -2.01 -9.22 4.16
N PRO A 82 -2.25 -9.38 2.84
CA PRO A 82 -3.60 -9.50 2.30
C PRO A 82 -4.33 -10.78 2.73
N GLU A 83 -3.64 -11.79 3.29
CA GLU A 83 -4.27 -12.99 3.82
C GLU A 83 -4.79 -12.79 5.26
N GLN A 84 -4.23 -11.81 5.98
CA GLN A 84 -4.54 -11.55 7.39
C GLN A 84 -5.27 -10.21 7.60
N GLU A 85 -5.10 -9.28 6.68
CA GLU A 85 -5.67 -7.94 6.70
C GLU A 85 -6.94 -7.87 5.86
N ASN A 86 -8.08 -7.73 6.53
CA ASN A 86 -9.39 -7.79 5.90
C ASN A 86 -10.04 -6.40 5.85
N ILE A 87 -10.68 -6.07 4.73
CA ILE A 87 -11.51 -4.87 4.60
C ILE A 87 -12.75 -5.03 5.48
N ILE A 88 -12.99 -4.07 6.38
CA ILE A 88 -14.14 -4.05 7.29
C ILE A 88 -15.12 -2.91 7.01
N SER A 89 -14.70 -1.88 6.28
CA SER A 89 -15.57 -0.78 5.85
C SER A 89 -15.00 -0.10 4.60
N VAL A 90 -15.89 0.38 3.75
CA VAL A 90 -15.55 1.20 2.58
C VAL A 90 -16.52 2.37 2.51
N GLN A 91 -15.98 3.58 2.47
CA GLN A 91 -16.75 4.81 2.30
C GLN A 91 -16.24 5.52 1.06
N ILE A 92 -17.12 5.84 0.11
CA ILE A 92 -16.77 6.49 -1.15
C ILE A 92 -17.65 7.73 -1.30
N THR A 93 -17.02 8.88 -1.51
CA THR A 93 -17.69 10.14 -1.84
C THR A 93 -17.05 10.71 -3.10
N GLU A 94 -17.68 10.50 -4.25
CA GLU A 94 -17.25 10.92 -5.60
C GLU A 94 -15.77 10.65 -5.92
N LYS A 95 -14.88 11.53 -5.44
CA LYS A 95 -13.45 11.55 -5.71
C LYS A 95 -12.58 11.19 -4.51
N VAL A 96 -13.17 10.84 -3.38
CA VAL A 96 -12.43 10.42 -2.17
C VAL A 96 -12.99 9.09 -1.70
N ALA A 97 -12.11 8.23 -1.20
CA ALA A 97 -12.51 7.00 -0.54
C ALA A 97 -11.71 6.79 0.75
N THR A 98 -12.34 6.13 1.71
CA THR A 98 -11.67 5.57 2.89
C THR A 98 -11.99 4.09 2.95
N VAL A 99 -10.95 3.27 2.88
CA VAL A 99 -11.04 1.82 3.07
C VAL A 99 -10.46 1.52 4.45
N THR A 100 -11.28 1.00 5.35
CA THR A 100 -10.86 0.60 6.67
C THR A 100 -10.62 -0.90 6.69
N THR A 101 -9.48 -1.32 7.21
CA THR A 101 -9.07 -2.72 7.32
C THR A 101 -8.76 -3.09 8.75
N ARG A 102 -8.71 -4.39 9.02
CA ARG A 102 -8.20 -4.95 10.27
C ARG A 102 -7.24 -6.09 9.98
N LEU A 103 -6.02 -5.97 10.47
CA LEU A 103 -5.03 -7.03 10.45
C LEU A 103 -5.29 -7.98 11.63
N SER A 104 -5.56 -9.25 11.35
CA SER A 104 -5.82 -10.24 12.41
C SER A 104 -4.50 -10.85 12.89
N ARG A 105 -4.08 -10.54 14.12
CA ARG A 105 -2.98 -11.26 14.79
C ARG A 105 -3.36 -11.68 16.22
N GLN A 106 -2.62 -12.65 16.74
CA GLN A 106 -2.92 -13.32 18.02
C GLN A 106 -3.02 -12.37 19.23
N TYR A 107 -2.18 -11.33 19.30
CA TYR A 107 -2.07 -10.46 20.48
C TYR A 107 -2.43 -9.00 20.22
N TYR A 108 -2.48 -8.58 18.96
CA TYR A 108 -2.78 -7.21 18.56
C TYR A 108 -3.42 -7.23 17.18
N SER A 109 -4.56 -6.57 17.01
CA SER A 109 -5.27 -6.51 15.74
C SER A 109 -5.38 -5.08 15.23
N PRO A 110 -4.31 -4.54 14.62
CA PRO A 110 -4.29 -3.15 14.18
C PRO A 110 -5.39 -2.87 13.15
N ILE A 111 -5.97 -1.67 13.25
CA ILE A 111 -6.92 -1.14 12.29
C ILE A 111 -6.18 -0.11 11.43
N TYR A 112 -6.32 -0.23 10.11
CA TYR A 112 -5.78 0.78 9.20
C TYR A 112 -6.90 1.50 8.46
N GLU A 113 -6.68 2.77 8.18
CA GLU A 113 -7.48 3.55 7.23
C GLU A 113 -6.61 3.93 6.05
N TYR A 114 -6.95 3.41 4.87
CA TYR A 114 -6.39 3.83 3.61
C TYR A 114 -7.26 4.93 3.03
N GLN A 115 -6.67 6.10 2.82
CA GLN A 115 -7.34 7.21 2.15
C GLN A 115 -6.91 7.25 0.70
N LEU A 116 -7.89 7.37 -0.20
CA LEU A 116 -7.66 7.44 -1.64
C LEU A 116 -8.32 8.68 -2.23
N SER A 117 -7.71 9.19 -3.30
CA SER A 117 -8.28 10.26 -4.12
C SER A 117 -8.38 9.82 -5.58
N LYS A 118 -9.45 10.23 -6.27
CA LYS A 118 -9.71 9.90 -7.68
C LYS A 118 -9.33 11.07 -8.59
N GLU A 119 -8.56 10.80 -9.62
CA GLU A 119 -8.21 11.75 -10.67
C GLU A 119 -8.18 11.04 -12.03
N ASN A 120 -8.84 11.64 -13.05
CA ASN A 120 -8.95 11.07 -14.41
C ASN A 120 -9.38 9.59 -14.43
N ASP A 121 -10.38 9.27 -13.61
CA ASP A 121 -10.91 7.92 -13.40
C ASP A 121 -10.00 6.90 -12.70
N THR A 122 -8.81 7.31 -12.26
CA THR A 122 -7.87 6.47 -11.50
C THR A 122 -7.91 6.80 -10.01
N TRP A 123 -7.93 5.76 -9.16
CA TRP A 123 -7.80 5.89 -7.71
C TRP A 123 -6.32 5.85 -7.30
N TYR A 124 -5.91 6.83 -6.52
CA TYR A 124 -4.57 6.94 -5.96
C TYR A 124 -4.64 6.88 -4.44
N LEU A 125 -3.81 6.03 -3.84
CA LEU A 125 -3.57 6.04 -2.41
C LEU A 125 -2.89 7.37 -2.03
N SER A 126 -3.46 8.07 -1.06
CA SER A 126 -2.97 9.38 -0.60
C SER A 126 -2.45 9.36 0.82
N GLN A 127 -2.90 8.41 1.65
CA GLN A 127 -2.44 8.25 3.02
C GLN A 127 -2.82 6.88 3.58
N ILE A 128 -2.01 6.36 4.49
CA ILE A 128 -2.39 5.26 5.40
C ILE A 128 -2.30 5.79 6.83
N PHE A 129 -3.31 5.50 7.63
CA PHE A 129 -3.29 5.70 9.07
C PHE A 129 -3.35 4.36 9.79
N LEU A 130 -2.47 4.15 10.76
CA LEU A 130 -2.75 3.23 11.87
C LEU A 130 -3.74 3.94 12.80
N VAL A 131 -4.88 3.31 13.05
CA VAL A 131 -5.92 3.82 13.94
C VAL A 131 -5.80 3.09 15.28
N ASP A 132 -5.59 3.86 16.34
CA ASP A 132 -5.50 3.39 17.71
C ASP A 132 -6.42 4.22 18.62
N ASP A 133 -6.53 3.86 19.90
CA ASP A 133 -7.44 4.49 20.86
C ASP A 133 -7.15 5.99 21.08
N ASP A 134 -5.89 6.40 20.92
CA ASP A 134 -5.43 7.78 21.14
C ASP A 134 -5.29 8.61 19.85
N GLY A 135 -5.57 8.01 18.68
CA GLY A 135 -5.67 8.75 17.44
C GLY A 135 -5.29 7.99 16.16
N LYS A 136 -4.92 8.76 15.15
CA LYS A 136 -4.53 8.27 13.83
C LYS A 136 -3.07 8.64 13.56
N TYR A 137 -2.26 7.63 13.24
CA TYR A 137 -0.82 7.77 13.02
C TYR A 137 -0.48 7.58 11.54
N PRO A 138 0.13 8.59 10.88
CA PRO A 138 0.65 8.45 9.53
C PRO A 138 1.56 7.24 9.35
N SER A 139 1.38 6.51 8.26
CA SER A 139 2.12 5.27 7.99
C SER A 139 2.38 5.00 6.50
N LEU A 140 2.24 6.02 5.64
CA LEU A 140 2.53 5.95 4.20
C LEU A 140 3.51 7.02 3.76
#